data_AF-A0A0L0D6U0-F1
#
_entry.id   AF-A0A0L0D6U0-F1
#
_cell.length_a   1.000
_cell.length_b   1.000
_cell.length_c   1.000
_cell.angle_alpha   90.00
_cell.angle_beta   90.00
_cell.angle_gamma   90.00
#
_symmetry.space_group_name_H-M   'P 1'
#
loop_
_entity.id
_entity.type
_entity.pdbx_description
1 polymer ?
#
loop_
_entity_poly.entity_id
_entity_poly.type
_entity_poly.pdbx_seq_one_letter_code
_entity_poly.pdbx_strand_id
1 'polypeptide(L)'
;MASDPYSDAALAQHQGFQYERYEPVQQGPSCPTQAMYGAMMGGAVGVSFGVLFGGYTAFANRMGMGDFVRFVGKAAAGSGSTFAVFMAVGAFVRCEEERIANDAAWSHHAARVADAIDVITALRTPDAARIML
;
A
#
# COMPACT_ATOMS: atom_id res chain seq x y z
N MET A 1 -18.00 -34.93 -33.54
CA MET A 1 -16.65 -34.83 -32.93
C MET A 1 -16.60 -33.47 -32.25
N ALA A 2 -17.39 -33.25 -31.20
CA ALA A 2 -17.07 -33.55 -29.80
C ALA A 2 -15.78 -32.84 -29.39
N SER A 3 -15.86 -31.52 -29.25
CA SER A 3 -14.86 -30.70 -28.58
C SER A 3 -14.77 -31.16 -27.13
N ASP A 4 -13.62 -31.66 -26.72
CA ASP A 4 -13.41 -32.20 -25.39
C ASP A 4 -13.58 -31.10 -24.32
N PRO A 5 -14.47 -31.27 -23.31
CA PRO A 5 -14.75 -30.24 -22.30
C PRO A 5 -13.54 -29.95 -21.37
N TYR A 6 -12.47 -30.73 -21.48
CA TYR A 6 -11.25 -30.57 -20.70
C TYR A 6 -10.25 -29.61 -21.34
N SER A 7 -10.23 -29.45 -22.68
CA SER A 7 -9.31 -28.51 -23.32
C SER A 7 -9.68 -27.06 -23.02
N ASP A 8 -10.98 -26.76 -22.96
CA ASP A 8 -11.48 -25.41 -22.69
C ASP A 8 -11.35 -25.04 -21.21
N ALA A 9 -11.49 -26.03 -20.31
CA ALA A 9 -11.22 -25.86 -18.88
C ALA A 9 -9.71 -25.71 -18.60
N ALA A 10 -8.83 -26.41 -19.34
CA ALA A 10 -7.39 -26.27 -19.22
C ALA A 10 -6.88 -24.90 -19.71
N LEU A 11 -7.49 -24.35 -20.76
CA LEU A 11 -7.22 -22.99 -21.23
C LEU A 11 -7.74 -21.91 -20.25
N ALA A 12 -8.82 -22.18 -19.52
CA ALA A 12 -9.30 -21.30 -18.45
C ALA A 12 -8.41 -21.33 -17.19
N GLN A 13 -7.84 -22.49 -16.84
CA GLN A 13 -6.97 -22.63 -15.67
C GLN A 13 -5.58 -22.01 -15.84
N HIS A 14 -5.10 -21.87 -17.08
CA HIS A 14 -3.85 -21.16 -17.37
C HIS A 14 -3.94 -19.63 -17.26
N GLN A 15 -5.14 -19.06 -17.10
CA GLN A 15 -5.34 -17.61 -16.90
C GLN A 15 -5.60 -17.21 -15.43
N GLY A 16 -5.69 -18.18 -14.52
CA GLY A 16 -5.94 -17.95 -13.09
C GLY A 16 -4.71 -17.98 -12.20
N PHE A 17 -3.58 -18.48 -12.68
CA PHE A 17 -2.28 -18.34 -12.01
C PHE A 17 -1.67 -16.98 -12.35
N GLN A 18 -2.31 -15.97 -11.76
CA GLN A 18 -1.69 -14.78 -11.21
C GLN A 18 -0.25 -14.56 -11.70
N TYR A 19 -0.14 -13.85 -12.82
CA TYR A 19 0.85 -12.80 -12.97
C TYR A 19 0.60 -11.69 -11.92
N GLU A 20 0.37 -12.08 -10.65
CA GLU A 20 0.57 -11.21 -9.50
C GLU A 20 1.97 -10.68 -9.70
N ARG A 21 2.03 -9.38 -10.02
CA ARG A 21 3.26 -8.64 -10.27
C ARG A 21 4.33 -9.22 -9.36
N TYR A 22 5.36 -9.82 -9.94
CA TYR A 22 6.66 -9.87 -9.30
C TYR A 22 7.14 -8.42 -9.26
N GLU A 23 6.46 -7.59 -8.46
CA GLU A 23 7.12 -6.45 -7.87
C GLU A 23 8.21 -7.10 -7.04
N PRO A 24 9.49 -6.76 -7.28
CA PRO A 24 10.52 -7.15 -6.34
C PRO A 24 10.00 -6.73 -4.96
N VAL A 25 10.30 -7.49 -3.90
CA VAL A 25 10.06 -7.05 -2.52
C VAL A 25 10.85 -5.75 -2.35
N GLN A 26 10.23 -4.64 -2.76
CA GLN A 26 10.76 -3.30 -2.67
C GLN A 26 10.84 -3.14 -1.17
N GLN A 27 12.06 -3.12 -0.63
CA GLN A 27 12.29 -2.82 0.77
C GLN A 27 11.46 -1.56 1.05
N GLY A 28 10.35 -1.75 1.78
CA GLY A 28 9.36 -0.71 1.94
C GLY A 28 10.07 0.54 2.45
N PRO A 29 9.73 1.73 1.93
CA PRO A 29 10.35 2.95 2.40
C PRO A 29 10.26 2.99 3.92
N SER A 30 11.37 3.31 4.59
CA SER A 30 11.38 3.40 6.06
C SER A 30 10.26 4.34 6.53
N CYS A 31 9.65 4.06 7.68
CA CYS A 31 8.55 4.88 8.21
C CYS A 31 8.78 6.41 8.17
N PRO A 32 9.97 6.95 8.50
CA PRO A 32 10.23 8.38 8.32
C PRO A 32 10.20 8.82 6.85
N THR A 33 10.67 7.98 5.93
CA THR A 33 10.60 8.25 4.48
C THR A 33 9.14 8.23 3.99
N GLN A 34 8.33 7.29 4.48
CA GLN A 34 6.89 7.23 4.18
C GLN A 34 6.15 8.46 4.72
N ALA A 35 6.50 8.92 5.93
CA ALA A 35 6.00 10.18 6.48
C ALA A 35 6.39 11.39 5.60
N MET A 36 7.61 11.41 5.06
CA MET A 36 8.08 12.48 4.18
C MET A 36 7.34 12.48 2.83
N TYR A 37 7.05 11.31 2.25
CA TYR A 37 6.20 11.19 1.06
C TYR A 37 4.78 11.69 1.34
N GLY A 38 4.22 11.34 2.49
CA GLY A 38 2.93 11.88 2.96
C GLY A 38 2.94 13.39 3.12
N ALA A 39 4.01 13.95 3.69
CA ALA A 39 4.20 15.39 3.83
C ALA A 39 4.28 16.11 2.48
N MET A 40 5.03 15.58 1.52
CA MET A 40 5.18 16.18 0.19
C MET A 40 3.86 16.17 -0.58
N MET A 41 3.16 15.03 -0.60
CA MET A 41 1.88 14.92 -1.30
C MET A 41 0.80 15.77 -0.60
N GLY A 42 0.72 15.71 0.74
CA GLY A 42 -0.18 16.52 1.52
C GLY A 42 0.08 18.02 1.38
N GLY A 43 1.35 18.42 1.36
CA GLY A 43 1.77 19.80 1.11
C GLY A 43 1.41 20.30 -0.27
N ALA A 44 1.66 19.49 -1.31
CA ALA A 44 1.29 19.83 -2.69
C ALA A 44 -0.22 20.03 -2.83
N VAL A 45 -1.01 19.07 -2.36
CA VAL A 45 -2.48 19.14 -2.39
C VAL A 45 -2.99 20.32 -1.55
N GLY A 46 -2.44 20.53 -0.35
CA GLY A 46 -2.80 21.63 0.54
C GLY A 46 -2.50 23.00 -0.08
N VAL A 47 -1.36 23.16 -0.75
CA VAL A 47 -1.03 24.39 -1.50
C VAL A 47 -2.00 24.59 -2.67
N SER A 48 -2.29 23.55 -3.46
CA SER A 48 -3.23 23.64 -4.57
C SER A 48 -4.63 24.08 -4.10
N PHE A 49 -5.17 23.45 -3.06
CA PHE A 49 -6.46 23.84 -2.50
C PHE A 49 -6.43 25.23 -1.87
N GLY A 50 -5.34 25.60 -1.19
CA GLY A 50 -5.18 26.95 -0.63
C GLY A 50 -5.10 28.03 -1.70
N VAL A 51 -4.48 27.74 -2.85
CA VAL A 51 -4.49 28.64 -4.01
C VAL A 51 -5.88 28.74 -4.63
N LEU A 52 -6.59 27.62 -4.79
CA LEU A 52 -7.92 27.61 -5.39
C LEU A 52 -8.94 28.35 -4.50
N PHE A 53 -9.07 27.94 -3.25
CA PHE A 53 -10.03 28.55 -2.32
C PHE A 53 -9.60 29.95 -1.90
N GLY A 54 -8.30 30.18 -1.66
CA GLY A 54 -7.76 31.50 -1.36
C GLY A 54 -7.87 32.47 -2.54
N GLY A 55 -7.64 31.99 -3.76
CA GLY A 55 -7.80 32.77 -4.99
C GLY A 55 -9.25 33.10 -5.26
N TYR A 56 -10.15 32.12 -5.09
CA TYR A 56 -11.59 32.33 -5.22
C TYR A 56 -12.10 33.37 -4.21
N THR A 57 -11.71 33.27 -2.93
CA THR A 57 -12.11 34.27 -1.91
C THR A 57 -11.48 35.63 -2.15
N ALA A 58 -10.24 35.72 -2.61
CA ALA A 58 -9.63 37.01 -2.96
C ALA A 58 -10.32 37.69 -4.16
N PHE A 59 -10.72 36.90 -5.16
CA PHE A 59 -11.47 37.40 -6.32
C PHE A 59 -12.88 37.84 -5.92
N ALA A 60 -13.59 37.04 -5.13
CA ALA A 60 -14.93 37.36 -4.65
C ALA A 60 -14.97 38.65 -3.82
N ASN A 61 -13.94 38.89 -3.00
CA ASN A 61 -13.84 40.08 -2.15
C ASN A 61 -13.24 41.30 -2.87
N ARG A 62 -12.96 41.22 -4.18
CA ARG A 62 -12.36 42.31 -4.98
C ARG A 62 -11.08 42.90 -4.35
N MET A 63 -10.23 42.03 -3.80
CA MET A 63 -8.96 42.48 -3.19
C MET A 63 -8.04 43.08 -4.26
N GLY A 64 -7.35 44.17 -3.91
CA GLY A 64 -6.34 44.77 -4.76
C GLY A 64 -5.17 43.81 -5.02
N MET A 65 -4.45 43.99 -6.12
CA MET A 65 -3.42 43.03 -6.58
C MET A 65 -2.31 42.75 -5.55
N GLY A 66 -1.95 43.75 -4.74
CA GLY A 66 -0.96 43.60 -3.66
C GLY A 66 -1.45 42.73 -2.49
N ASP A 67 -2.72 42.86 -2.13
CA ASP A 67 -3.34 42.08 -1.04
C ASP A 67 -3.77 40.69 -1.51
N PHE A 68 -4.10 40.55 -2.80
CA PHE A 68 -4.40 39.28 -3.45
C PHE A 68 -3.28 38.26 -3.26
N VAL A 69 -2.05 38.60 -3.69
CA VAL A 69 -0.90 37.68 -3.65
C VAL A 69 -0.56 37.32 -2.20
N ARG A 70 -0.66 38.29 -1.27
CA ARG A 70 -0.40 38.06 0.16
C ARG A 70 -1.43 37.15 0.80
N PHE A 71 -2.70 37.33 0.47
CA PHE A 71 -3.78 36.51 1.01
C PHE A 71 -3.71 35.08 0.46
N VAL A 72 -3.58 34.92 -0.86
CA VAL A 72 -3.46 33.61 -1.52
C VAL A 72 -2.22 32.88 -1.02
N GLY A 73 -1.08 33.57 -0.90
CA GLY A 73 0.15 32.99 -0.36
C GLY A 73 0.01 32.53 1.09
N LYS A 74 -0.64 33.33 1.95
CA LYS A 74 -0.93 32.93 3.35
C LYS A 74 -1.89 31.74 3.41
N ALA A 75 -2.95 31.75 2.60
CA ALA A 75 -3.90 30.65 2.52
C ALA A 75 -3.21 29.36 2.10
N ALA A 76 -2.42 29.40 1.02
CA ALA A 76 -1.66 28.27 0.51
C ALA A 76 -0.60 27.76 1.48
N ALA A 77 0.14 28.64 2.15
CA ALA A 77 1.14 28.25 3.15
C ALA A 77 0.49 27.65 4.41
N GLY A 78 -0.63 28.23 4.85
CA GLY A 78 -1.39 27.74 6.01
C GLY A 78 -2.03 26.38 5.76
N SER A 79 -2.69 26.19 4.62
CA SER A 79 -3.25 24.89 4.24
C SER A 79 -2.15 23.87 3.92
N GLY A 80 -1.13 24.26 3.16
CA GLY A 80 -0.02 23.37 2.80
C GLY A 80 0.71 22.80 4.03
N SER A 81 1.02 23.63 5.02
CA SER A 81 1.70 23.19 6.23
C SER A 81 0.84 22.23 7.07
N THR A 82 -0.45 22.53 7.25
CA THR A 82 -1.35 21.69 8.05
C THR A 82 -1.65 20.35 7.39
N PHE A 83 -1.97 20.34 6.09
CA PHE A 83 -2.16 19.09 5.36
C PHE A 83 -0.89 18.24 5.28
N ALA A 84 0.29 18.86 5.12
CA ALA A 84 1.57 18.15 5.16
C ALA A 84 1.81 17.48 6.52
N VAL A 85 1.62 18.19 7.64
CA VAL A 85 1.82 17.63 8.97
C VAL A 85 0.82 16.51 9.27
N PHE A 86 -0.46 16.71 8.95
CA PHE A 86 -1.49 15.69 9.17
C PHE A 86 -1.18 14.41 8.41
N MET A 87 -0.82 14.53 7.12
CA MET A 87 -0.49 13.37 6.30
C MET A 87 0.84 12.73 6.68
N ALA A 88 1.82 13.51 7.15
CA ALA A 88 3.09 12.97 7.65
C ALA A 88 2.88 12.08 8.88
N VAL A 89 2.12 12.57 9.87
CA VAL A 89 1.81 11.80 11.09
C VAL A 89 0.92 10.60 10.76
N GLY A 90 -0.09 10.78 9.91
CA GLY A 90 -0.95 9.68 9.47
C GLY A 90 -0.19 8.57 8.75
N ALA A 91 0.79 8.93 7.91
CA ALA A 91 1.66 7.97 7.24
C ALA A 91 2.64 7.30 8.21
N PHE A 92 3.14 8.03 9.20
CA PHE A 92 4.04 7.46 10.22
C PHE A 92 3.34 6.37 11.05
N VAL A 93 2.14 6.65 11.56
CA VAL A 93 1.35 5.67 12.35
C VAL A 93 0.96 4.46 11.50
N ARG A 94 0.56 4.67 10.24
CA ARG A 94 0.23 3.56 9.33
C ARG A 94 1.42 2.65 9.05
N CYS A 95 2.62 3.20 8.91
CA CYS A 95 3.82 2.40 8.69
C CYS A 95 4.12 1.47 9.87
N GLU A 96 3.91 1.91 11.12
CA GLU A 96 4.09 1.06 12.29
C GLU A 96 3.08 -0.10 12.30
N GLU A 97 1.83 0.17 11.95
CA GLU A 97 0.78 -0.85 11.87
C GLU A 97 1.05 -1.86 10.74
N GLU A 98 1.49 -1.40 9.57
CA GLU A 98 1.92 -2.24 8.45
C GLU A 98 3.10 -3.14 8.84
N ARG A 99 4.05 -2.63 9.62
CA ARG A 99 5.19 -3.41 10.12
C ARG A 99 4.74 -4.53 11.07
N ILE A 100 3.86 -4.22 12.04
CA ILE A 100 3.33 -5.20 12.99
C ILE A 100 2.50 -6.27 12.27
N ALA A 101 1.66 -5.85 11.32
CA ALA A 101 0.85 -6.75 10.51
C ALA A 101 1.71 -7.69 9.64
N ASN A 102 2.79 -7.17 9.04
CA ASN A 102 3.72 -7.96 8.25
C ASN A 102 4.47 -8.99 9.12
N ASP A 103 4.96 -8.57 10.29
CA ASP A 103 5.63 -9.46 11.25
C ASP A 103 4.69 -10.60 11.72
N ALA A 104 3.40 -10.30 11.94
CA ALA A 104 2.38 -11.31 12.26
C ALA A 104 2.09 -12.25 11.07
N ALA A 105 1.97 -11.71 9.85
CA ALA A 105 1.74 -12.50 8.65
C ALA A 105 2.86 -13.53 8.45
N TRP A 106 4.13 -13.11 8.56
CA TRP A 106 5.29 -14.02 8.44
C TRP A 106 5.23 -15.21 9.39
N SER A 107 4.74 -15.02 10.62
CA SER A 107 4.58 -16.11 11.58
C SER A 107 3.56 -17.16 11.11
N HIS A 108 2.45 -16.72 10.49
CA HIS A 108 1.44 -17.62 9.94
C HIS A 108 1.94 -18.35 8.68
N HIS A 109 2.70 -17.65 7.83
CA HIS A 109 3.34 -18.28 6.67
C HIS A 109 4.36 -19.33 7.11
N ALA A 110 5.22 -19.00 8.09
CA ALA A 110 6.20 -19.91 8.67
C ALA A 110 5.57 -21.17 9.28
N ALA A 111 4.45 -21.02 9.99
CA ALA A 111 3.70 -22.16 10.53
C ALA A 111 3.16 -23.08 9.42
N ARG A 112 2.63 -22.50 8.33
CA ARG A 112 2.13 -23.28 7.17
C ARG A 112 3.23 -24.03 6.44
N VAL A 113 4.43 -23.44 6.28
CA VAL A 113 5.54 -24.17 5.67
C VAL A 113 6.08 -25.28 6.57
N ALA A 114 6.11 -25.09 7.89
CA ALA A 114 6.50 -26.15 8.82
C ALA A 114 5.55 -27.36 8.74
N ASP A 115 4.25 -27.10 8.77
CA ASP A 115 3.22 -28.15 8.67
C ASP A 115 3.29 -28.89 7.32
N ALA A 116 3.51 -28.15 6.23
CA ALA A 116 3.71 -28.75 4.91
C ALA A 116 4.99 -29.62 4.82
N ILE A 117 6.09 -29.20 5.46
CA ILE A 117 7.33 -29.99 5.51
C ILE A 117 7.09 -31.28 6.31
N ASP A 118 6.37 -31.23 7.43
CA ASP A 118 6.04 -32.42 8.21
C ASP A 118 5.18 -33.40 7.41
N VAL A 119 4.17 -32.91 6.68
CA VAL A 119 3.36 -33.75 5.78
C VAL A 119 4.23 -34.37 4.69
N ILE A 120 5.08 -33.60 4.01
CA ILE A 120 5.98 -34.12 2.97
C ILE A 120 6.96 -35.14 3.56
N THR A 121 7.47 -34.90 4.76
CA THR A 121 8.40 -35.80 5.46
C THR A 121 7.71 -37.10 5.87
N ALA A 122 6.47 -37.03 6.37
CA ALA A 122 5.63 -38.19 6.68
C ALA A 122 5.27 -39.00 5.42
N LEU A 123 5.03 -38.34 4.29
CA LEU A 123 4.83 -38.99 3.00
C LEU A 123 6.13 -39.58 2.43
N ARG A 124 7.30 -39.07 2.85
CA ARG A 124 8.63 -39.55 2.44
C ARG A 124 9.12 -40.74 3.26
N THR A 125 8.50 -41.10 4.38
CA THR A 125 8.84 -42.30 5.18
C THR A 125 7.81 -43.43 5.00
N PRO A 126 7.73 -44.09 3.83
CA PRO A 126 6.77 -45.19 3.60
C PRO A 126 7.09 -46.50 4.33
N ASP A 127 8.25 -46.67 4.98
CA ASP A 127 8.73 -47.99 5.43
C ASP A 127 8.87 -48.22 6.95
N ALA A 128 8.31 -47.36 7.81
CA ALA A 128 8.28 -47.66 9.26
C ALA A 128 7.00 -48.40 9.70
N ALA A 129 5.89 -48.29 8.95
CA ALA A 129 4.58 -48.82 9.36
C ALA A 129 4.27 -50.24 8.84
N ARG A 130 5.19 -50.87 8.09
CA ARG A 130 5.01 -52.25 7.58
C ARG A 130 5.56 -53.35 8.51
N ILE A 131 6.01 -53.02 9.73
CA ILE A 131 6.65 -53.98 10.69
C ILE A 131 5.84 -54.12 12.01
N MET A 132 4.60 -53.61 12.10
CA MET A 132 3.72 -53.81 13.27
C MET A 132 2.39 -54.51 12.93
N LEU A 133 2.41 -55.43 11.96
CA LEU A 133 1.40 -56.47 11.79
C LEU A 133 2.05 -57.84 12.01
#